data_AF-A0A1A0MNP8-F1
#
_entry.id   AF-A0A1A0MNP8-F1
#
_cell.length_a   1.000
_cell.length_b   1.000
_cell.length_c   1.000
_cell.angle_alpha   90.00
_cell.angle_beta   90.00
_cell.angle_gamma   90.00
#
_symmetry.space_group_name_H-M   'P 1'
#
loop_
_entity.id
_entity.type
_entity.pdbx_description
1 polymer ?
#
loop_
_entity_poly.entity_id
_entity_poly.type
_entity_poly.pdbx_seq_one_letter_code
_entity_poly.pdbx_strand_id
1 'polypeptide(L)'
;MDHGTRAHEFRDDDAGYLAWLAANPEGFVVNIARNYSVSTARVHHATCRTISGQNPHNGPWTGAYVKVCAIRSADAEEWAANTVRKPITPCGTCRP
;
A
#
# COMPACT_ATOMS: atom_id res chain seq x y z
N MET A 1 15.10 18.36 10.56
CA MET A 1 14.02 17.46 11.00
C MET A 1 13.44 16.85 9.74
N ASP A 2 13.94 15.68 9.35
CA ASP A 2 13.38 14.94 8.23
C ASP A 2 11.99 14.47 8.62
N HIS A 3 10.97 15.00 7.95
CA HIS A 3 9.60 14.47 8.00
C HIS A 3 9.53 13.18 7.18
N GLY A 4 10.52 12.29 7.37
CA GLY A 4 10.59 10.99 6.74
C GLY A 4 9.27 10.31 7.02
N THR A 5 8.46 10.19 5.97
CA THR A 5 7.11 9.69 6.08
C THR A 5 7.18 8.32 6.75
N ARG A 6 6.39 8.10 7.80
CA ARG A 6 6.31 6.82 8.52
C ARG A 6 5.72 5.69 7.65
N ALA A 7 5.43 6.01 6.38
CA ALA A 7 5.03 5.11 5.33
C ALA A 7 6.12 5.07 4.23
N HIS A 8 6.37 3.90 3.68
CA HIS A 8 7.41 3.64 2.68
C HIS A 8 6.77 3.19 1.36
N GLU A 9 7.17 3.78 0.23
CA GLU A 9 6.70 3.39 -1.10
C GLU A 9 7.62 2.33 -1.72
N PHE A 10 7.05 1.21 -2.14
CA PHE A 10 7.67 0.24 -3.03
C PHE A 10 7.19 0.44 -4.47
N ARG A 11 8.16 0.53 -5.39
CA ARG A 11 7.99 0.74 -6.83
C ARG A 11 9.04 -0.05 -7.57
N ASP A 12 8.62 -0.90 -8.50
CA ASP A 12 9.50 -1.83 -9.22
C ASP A 12 10.36 -2.71 -8.28
N ASP A 13 9.89 -2.91 -7.04
CA ASP A 13 10.56 -3.65 -5.98
C ASP A 13 9.57 -4.61 -5.28
N ASP A 14 9.24 -5.69 -6.00
CA ASP A 14 8.39 -6.76 -5.46
C ASP A 14 9.06 -7.51 -4.31
N ALA A 15 10.38 -7.67 -4.36
CA ALA A 15 11.12 -8.39 -3.33
C ALA A 15 11.07 -7.63 -1.99
N GLY A 16 11.33 -6.32 -2.00
CA GLY A 16 11.21 -5.46 -0.83
C GLY A 16 9.79 -5.40 -0.30
N TYR A 17 8.79 -5.25 -1.19
CA TYR A 17 7.39 -5.25 -0.80
C TYR A 17 6.98 -6.56 -0.11
N LEU A 18 7.32 -7.72 -0.70
CA LEU A 18 6.98 -9.03 -0.14
C LEU A 18 7.72 -9.29 1.19
N ALA A 19 8.98 -8.88 1.31
CA ALA A 19 9.72 -8.95 2.56
C ALA A 19 9.06 -8.08 3.65
N TRP A 20 8.60 -6.88 3.29
CA TRP A 20 7.88 -6.01 4.21
C TRP A 20 6.57 -6.62 4.68
N LEU A 21 5.77 -7.22 3.79
CA LEU A 21 4.53 -7.91 4.17
C LEU A 21 4.79 -9.05 5.16
N ALA A 22 5.86 -9.83 4.94
CA ALA A 22 6.23 -10.94 5.82
C ALA A 22 6.65 -10.46 7.22
N ALA A 23 7.34 -9.32 7.30
CA ALA A 23 7.80 -8.74 8.55
C ALA A 23 6.71 -7.94 9.30
N ASN A 24 5.69 -7.44 8.60
CA ASN A 24 4.70 -6.51 9.15
C ASN A 24 3.26 -7.00 8.88
N PRO A 25 2.84 -8.16 9.42
CA PRO A 25 1.52 -8.72 9.16
C PRO A 25 0.38 -7.83 9.66
N GLU A 26 0.60 -7.02 10.70
CA GLU A 26 -0.37 -6.06 11.26
C GLU A 26 -0.34 -4.69 10.56
N GLY A 27 0.51 -4.55 9.54
CA GLY A 27 0.69 -3.29 8.82
C GLY A 27 -0.44 -2.97 7.83
N PHE A 28 -0.39 -1.76 7.31
CA PHE A 28 -1.32 -1.22 6.33
C PHE A 28 -0.62 -0.96 5.00
N VAL A 29 -1.32 -1.19 3.91
CA VAL A 29 -0.81 -0.98 2.55
C VAL A 29 -1.82 -0.18 1.75
N VAL A 30 -1.39 0.98 1.25
CA VAL A 30 -2.09 1.66 0.18
C VAL A 30 -1.64 1.05 -1.14
N ASN A 31 -2.57 0.40 -1.84
CA ASN A 31 -2.40 0.01 -3.23
C ASN A 31 -2.98 1.10 -4.13
N ILE A 32 -2.16 1.74 -4.96
CA ILE A 32 -2.61 2.83 -5.84
C ILE A 32 -1.89 2.76 -7.18
N ALA A 33 -2.59 3.11 -8.27
CA ALA A 33 -1.98 3.15 -9.59
C ALA A 33 -0.74 4.06 -9.60
N ARG A 34 0.24 3.73 -10.44
CA ARG A 34 1.54 4.43 -10.51
C ARG A 34 1.44 5.95 -10.76
N ASN A 35 0.34 6.40 -11.36
CA ASN A 35 0.02 7.80 -11.62
C ASN A 35 -0.73 8.49 -10.46
N TYR A 36 -0.81 7.84 -9.29
CA TYR A 36 -1.53 8.29 -8.10
C TYR A 36 -3.02 8.57 -8.31
N SER A 37 -3.66 7.81 -9.20
CA SER A 37 -5.11 7.89 -9.41
C SER A 37 -5.90 7.33 -8.21
N VAL A 38 -6.49 8.26 -7.43
CA VAL A 38 -7.28 7.95 -6.22
C VAL A 38 -8.47 7.01 -6.49
N SER A 39 -9.06 7.04 -7.69
CA SER A 39 -10.21 6.17 -8.01
C SER A 39 -9.87 4.67 -7.92
N THR A 40 -8.62 4.33 -8.22
CA THR A 40 -8.07 2.96 -8.14
C THR A 40 -7.43 2.64 -6.79
N ALA A 41 -7.27 3.65 -5.93
CA ALA A 41 -6.57 3.50 -4.67
C ALA A 41 -7.40 2.74 -3.64
N ARG A 42 -6.77 1.82 -2.91
CA ARG A 42 -7.39 1.12 -1.78
C ARG A 42 -6.40 0.98 -0.63
N VAL A 43 -6.89 1.13 0.60
CA VAL A 43 -6.14 0.75 1.82
C VAL A 43 -6.43 -0.70 2.16
N HIS A 44 -5.40 -1.47 2.48
CA HIS A 44 -5.48 -2.88 2.83
C HIS A 44 -4.75 -3.13 4.15
N HIS A 45 -5.13 -4.21 4.83
CA HIS A 45 -4.26 -4.86 5.81
C HIS A 45 -3.18 -5.67 5.06
N ALA A 46 -1.96 -5.76 5.60
CA ALA A 46 -0.83 -6.43 4.95
C ALA A 46 -1.12 -7.91 4.61
N THR A 47 -1.93 -8.58 5.43
CA THR A 47 -2.35 -9.97 5.18
C THR A 47 -3.50 -10.12 4.16
N CYS A 48 -3.97 -9.03 3.54
CA CYS A 48 -5.08 -9.10 2.59
C CYS A 48 -4.70 -9.90 1.33
N ARG A 49 -5.40 -11.02 1.11
CA ARG A 49 -5.18 -11.95 -0.03
C ARG A 49 -5.24 -11.34 -1.44
N THR A 50 -5.71 -10.11 -1.60
CA THR A 50 -5.75 -9.42 -2.91
C THR A 50 -4.46 -8.67 -3.22
N ILE A 51 -3.61 -8.48 -2.21
CA ILE A 51 -2.31 -7.81 -2.31
C ILE A 51 -1.16 -8.64 -1.73
N SER A 52 -1.45 -9.86 -1.28
CA SER A 52 -0.51 -10.83 -0.73
C SER A 52 -0.75 -12.21 -1.36
N GLY A 53 0.22 -13.12 -1.23
CA GLY A 53 0.12 -14.48 -1.79
C GLY A 53 0.40 -14.52 -3.29
N GLN A 54 -0.43 -15.23 -4.05
CA GLN A 54 -0.28 -15.35 -5.50
C GLN A 54 -0.93 -14.15 -6.20
N ASN A 55 -0.16 -13.42 -7.01
CA ASN A 55 -0.70 -12.28 -7.75
C ASN A 55 -1.76 -12.77 -8.75
N PRO A 56 -3.03 -12.34 -8.63
CA PRO A 56 -4.10 -12.79 -9.53
C PRO A 56 -3.88 -12.39 -10.99
N HIS A 57 -2.99 -11.43 -11.27
CA HIS A 57 -2.68 -10.96 -12.60
C HIS A 57 -1.41 -11.57 -13.21
N ASN A 58 -0.75 -12.53 -12.53
CA ASN A 58 0.51 -13.16 -12.97
C ASN A 58 1.64 -12.15 -13.33
N GLY A 59 1.58 -10.93 -12.77
CA GLY A 59 2.53 -9.85 -13.03
C GLY A 59 3.17 -9.32 -11.75
N PRO A 60 3.97 -8.23 -11.85
CA PRO A 60 4.60 -7.62 -10.68
C PRO A 60 3.56 -6.94 -9.78
N TRP A 61 3.80 -7.00 -8.47
CA TRP A 61 2.99 -6.29 -7.46
C TRP A 61 3.17 -4.78 -7.53
N THR A 62 4.39 -4.34 -7.83
CA THR A 62 4.82 -2.93 -7.81
C THR A 62 5.08 -2.35 -9.21
N GLY A 63 4.60 -3.04 -10.25
CA GLY A 63 4.68 -2.55 -11.64
C GLY A 63 3.62 -1.50 -11.95
N ALA A 64 2.41 -1.91 -12.30
CA ALA A 64 1.32 -0.96 -12.62
C ALA A 64 0.84 -0.14 -11.40
N TYR A 65 1.14 -0.62 -10.20
CA TYR A 65 0.76 -0.01 -8.93
C TYR A 65 2.00 0.31 -8.11
N VAL A 66 1.89 1.31 -7.24
CA VAL A 66 2.82 1.49 -6.12
C VAL A 66 2.16 1.01 -4.84
N LYS A 67 2.99 0.50 -3.92
CA LYS A 67 2.56 0.00 -2.61
C LYS A 67 3.13 0.93 -1.56
N VAL A 68 2.28 1.68 -0.86
CA VAL A 68 2.73 2.52 0.25
C VAL A 68 2.41 1.81 1.56
N CYS A 69 3.45 1.38 2.25
CA CYS A 69 3.40 0.50 3.40
C CYS A 69 3.63 1.30 4.69
N ALA A 70 2.77 1.11 5.69
CA ALA A 70 2.84 1.79 6.97
C ALA A 70 2.54 0.84 8.13
N ILE A 71 3.13 1.07 9.30
CA ILE A 71 2.83 0.24 10.48
C ILE A 71 1.47 0.59 11.08
N ARG A 72 1.09 1.88 11.07
CA ARG A 72 -0.19 2.35 11.61
C ARG A 72 -1.06 2.92 10.49
N SER A 73 -2.37 2.74 10.61
CA SER A 73 -3.35 3.31 9.67
C SER A 73 -3.22 4.82 9.52
N ALA A 74 -3.00 5.53 10.63
CA ALA A 74 -2.81 6.98 10.65
C ALA A 74 -1.64 7.45 9.77
N ASP A 75 -0.57 6.66 9.66
CA ASP A 75 0.59 7.01 8.84
C ASP A 75 0.28 6.81 7.33
N ALA A 76 -0.57 5.83 6.99
CA ALA A 76 -1.09 5.66 5.63
C ALA A 76 -2.10 6.77 5.25
N GLU A 77 -2.95 7.18 6.20
CA GLU A 77 -3.88 8.30 6.04
C GLU A 77 -3.14 9.64 5.88
N GLU A 78 -2.11 9.88 6.68
CA GLU A 78 -1.23 11.05 6.56
C GLU A 78 -0.56 11.09 5.19
N TRP A 79 -0.02 9.96 4.73
CA TRP A 79 0.54 9.85 3.38
C TRP A 79 -0.51 10.20 2.31
N ALA A 80 -1.75 9.72 2.44
CA ALA A 80 -2.82 10.00 1.50
C ALA A 80 -3.22 11.49 1.49
N ALA A 81 -3.33 12.10 2.67
CA ALA A 81 -3.64 13.52 2.83
C ALA A 81 -2.56 14.41 2.19
N ASN A 82 -1.28 14.06 2.36
CA ASN A 82 -0.16 14.83 1.85
C ASN A 82 0.06 14.63 0.34
N THR A 83 -0.09 13.40 -0.15
CA THR A 83 0.28 13.03 -1.53
C THR A 83 -0.87 13.21 -2.51
N VAL A 84 -2.05 12.67 -2.18
CA VAL A 84 -3.21 12.67 -3.09
C VAL A 84 -4.32 13.62 -2.66
N ARG A 85 -4.18 14.26 -1.49
CA ARG A 85 -5.10 15.28 -0.93
C ARG A 85 -6.56 14.82 -0.86
N LYS A 86 -6.77 13.51 -0.76
CA LYS A 86 -8.08 12.87 -0.69
C LYS A 86 -8.00 11.63 0.19
N PRO A 87 -9.06 11.30 0.94
CA PRO A 87 -9.14 10.03 1.64
C PRO A 87 -9.17 8.88 0.63
N ILE A 88 -8.51 7.77 0.97
CA ILE A 88 -8.51 6.55 0.16
C ILE A 88 -9.48 5.56 0.78
N THR A 89 -10.32 4.97 -0.07
CA THR A 89 -11.32 4.00 0.38
C THR A 89 -10.66 2.72 0.91
N PRO A 90 -11.12 2.16 2.03
CA PRO A 90 -10.64 0.85 2.50
C PRO A 90 -11.04 -0.27 1.54
N CYS A 91 -10.25 -1.35 1.53
CA CYS A 91 -10.55 -2.54 0.76
C CYS A 91 -11.81 -3.24 1.29
N GLY A 92 -12.79 -3.49 0.43
CA GLY A 92 -14.01 -4.19 0.81
C GLY A 92 -13.82 -5.66 1.22
N THR A 93 -12.69 -6.27 0.85
CA THR A 93 -12.36 -7.68 1.16
C THR A 93 -11.78 -7.85 2.55
N CYS A 94 -10.75 -7.08 2.94
CA CYS A 94 -10.15 -7.22 4.26
C CYS A 94 -10.71 -6.25 5.30
N ARG A 95 -11.39 -5.16 4.87
CA ARG A 95 -12.00 -4.16 5.75
C ARG A 95 -11.04 -3.74 6.90
N PRO A 96 -9.88 -3.16 6.54
CA PRO A 96 -8.86 -2.75 7.49
C PRO A 96 -9.35 -1.64 8.42
#